data_AF-A0A1Y2XYY9-F1
#
_entry.id   AF-A0A1Y2XYY9-F1
#
_cell.length_a   1.000
_cell.length_b   1.000
_cell.length_c   1.000
_cell.angle_alpha   90.00
_cell.angle_beta   90.00
_cell.angle_gamma   90.00
#
_symmetry.space_group_name_H-M   'P 1'
#
loop_
_entity.id
_entity.type
_entity.pdbx_description
1 polymer ?
#
loop_
_entity_poly.entity_id
_entity_poly.type
_entity_poly.pdbx_seq_one_letter_code
_entity_poly.pdbx_strand_id
1 'polypeptide(L)' 'MTKQEKTALNMARFIRSQTLTLLEKLNELDADEQADICESLHDHADELYRSCLARFGDDGEDL' A
#
# COMPACT_ATOMS: atom_id res chain seq x y z
N MET A 1 -13.49 7.06 -13.08
CA MET A 1 -13.29 5.71 -12.51
C MET A 1 -14.63 5.07 -12.14
N THR A 2 -14.79 3.76 -12.37
CA THR A 2 -15.97 2.99 -11.92
C THR A 2 -15.93 2.72 -10.41
N LYS A 3 -17.06 2.33 -9.80
CA LYS A 3 -17.08 1.96 -8.36
C LYS A 3 -16.14 0.79 -8.04
N GLN A 4 -16.02 -0.20 -8.93
CA GLN A 4 -15.16 -1.35 -8.71
C GLN A 4 -13.68 -0.98 -8.76
N GLU A 5 -13.28 -0.18 -9.76
CA GLU A 5 -11.92 0.33 -9.87
C GLU A 5 -11.55 1.21 -8.67
N LYS A 6 -12.48 2.06 -8.20
CA LYS A 6 -12.29 2.89 -7.00
C LYS A 6 -12.03 2.05 -5.77
N THR A 7 -12.85 1.02 -5.54
CA THR A 7 -12.66 0.10 -4.43
C THR A 7 -11.31 -0.61 -4.52
N ALA A 8 -10.89 -1.07 -5.71
CA ALA A 8 -9.59 -1.69 -5.90
C ALA A 8 -8.43 -0.73 -5.60
N LEU A 9 -8.48 0.51 -6.12
CA LEU A 9 -7.48 1.54 -5.86
C LEU A 9 -7.40 1.91 -4.37
N ASN A 10 -8.54 2.05 -3.71
CA ASN A 10 -8.62 2.33 -2.28
C ASN A 10 -8.04 1.19 -1.44
N MET A 11 -8.30 -0.07 -1.80
CA MET A 11 -7.70 -1.23 -1.12
C MET A 11 -6.18 -1.27 -1.33
N ALA A 12 -5.67 -0.99 -2.54
CA ALA A 12 -4.23 -0.91 -2.77
C ALA A 12 -3.58 0.21 -1.94
N ARG A 13 -4.21 1.39 -1.86
CA ARG A 13 -3.77 2.49 -0.99
C ARG A 13 -3.75 2.07 0.49
N PHE A 14 -4.82 1.40 0.95
CA PHE A 14 -4.93 0.92 2.32
C PHE A 14 -3.82 -0.07 2.68
N ILE A 15 -3.58 -1.07 1.82
CA ILE A 15 -2.50 -2.06 2.04
C ILE A 15 -1.13 -1.37 2.09
N ARG A 16 -0.86 -0.42 1.19
CA ARG A 16 0.38 0.37 1.22
C ARG A 16 0.55 1.12 2.54
N SER A 17 -0.51 1.73 3.08
CA SER A 17 -0.44 2.40 4.38
C SER A 17 -0.26 1.42 5.54
N GLN A 18 -0.95 0.27 5.51
CA GLN A 18 -0.85 -0.74 6.58
C GLN A 18 0.50 -1.44 6.63
N THR A 19 1.15 -1.66 5.48
CA THR A 19 2.50 -2.24 5.43
C THR A 19 3.54 -1.33 6.08
N LEU A 20 3.40 0.00 5.95
CA LEU A 20 4.25 0.94 6.66
C LEU A 20 4.02 0.90 8.18
N THR A 21 2.77 0.90 8.63
CA THR A 21 2.44 0.75 10.06
C THR A 21 2.93 -0.58 10.63
N LEU A 22 2.82 -1.66 9.86
CA LEU A 22 3.34 -2.97 10.26
C LEU A 22 4.87 -2.93 10.39
N LEU A 23 5.57 -2.31 9.44
CA LEU A 23 7.03 -2.16 9.49
C LEU A 23 7.48 -1.41 10.74
N GLU A 24 6.81 -0.30 11.11
CA GLU A 24 7.07 0.43 12.35
C GLU A 24 6.92 -0.49 13.59
N LYS A 25 5.86 -1.30 13.63
CA LYS A 25 5.60 -2.22 14.74
C LYS A 25 6.60 -3.37 14.80
N LEU A 26 7.07 -3.86 13.67
CA LEU A 26 8.10 -4.91 13.61
C LEU A 26 9.45 -4.36 14.07
N ASN A 27 9.80 -3.13 13.70
CA ASN A 27 10.98 -2.44 14.19
C ASN A 27 10.92 -2.19 15.70
N GLU A 28 9.76 -1.83 16.26
CA GLU A 28 9.56 -1.70 17.71
C GLU A 28 9.74 -3.01 18.49
N LEU A 29 9.60 -4.16 17.82
CA LEU A 29 9.72 -5.50 18.40
C LEU A 29 11.09 -6.14 18.17
N ASP A 30 12.06 -5.42 17.57
CA ASP A 30 13.35 -5.96 17.13
C ASP A 30 13.20 -7.23 16.24
N ALA A 31 12.15 -7.25 15.42
CA ALA A 31 11.80 -8.37 14.54
C ALA A 31 12.44 -8.20 13.15
N ASP A 32 13.78 -8.17 13.10
CA ASP A 32 14.57 -7.75 11.93
C ASP A 32 14.22 -8.51 10.64
N GLU A 33 14.16 -9.84 10.69
CA GLU A 33 13.85 -10.66 9.50
C GLU A 33 12.44 -10.36 8.96
N GLN A 34 11.48 -10.13 9.84
CA GLN A 34 10.11 -9.77 9.46
C GLN A 34 10.04 -8.34 8.94
N ALA A 35 10.83 -7.41 9.50
CA ALA A 35 10.93 -6.04 9.03
C ALA A 35 11.47 -6.01 7.58
N ASP A 36 12.51 -6.78 7.27
CA ASP A 36 13.05 -6.92 5.91
C ASP A 36 11.98 -7.43 4.92
N ILE A 37 11.21 -8.45 5.33
CA ILE A 37 10.09 -8.96 4.52
C ILE A 37 9.00 -7.89 4.34
N CYS A 38 8.71 -7.12 5.40
CA CYS A 38 7.68 -6.09 5.40
C CYS A 38 8.07 -4.88 4.54
N GLU A 39 9.36 -4.54 4.47
CA GLU A 39 9.89 -3.52 3.56
C GLU A 39 9.69 -3.96 2.10
N SER A 40 10.06 -5.19 1.76
CA SER A 40 9.78 -5.73 0.42
C SER A 40 8.28 -5.73 0.11
N LEU A 41 7.44 -6.12 1.07
CA LEU A 41 5.99 -6.08 0.90
C LEU A 41 5.46 -4.65 0.69
N HIS A 42 6.04 -3.66 1.36
CA HIS A 42 5.69 -2.25 1.18
C HIS A 42 6.01 -1.76 -0.23
N ASP A 43 7.18 -2.10 -0.77
CA ASP A 43 7.57 -1.75 -2.14
C ASP A 43 6.59 -2.33 -3.17
N HIS A 44 6.22 -3.61 -3.03
CA HIS A 44 5.22 -4.24 -3.90
C HIS A 44 3.84 -3.59 -3.74
N ALA A 45 3.46 -3.18 -2.53
CA ALA A 45 2.19 -2.50 -2.30
C ALA A 45 2.17 -1.10 -2.94
N ASP A 46 3.28 -0.36 -2.92
CA ASP A 46 3.40 0.93 -3.60
C ASP A 46 3.39 0.76 -5.12
N GLU A 47 4.09 -0.23 -5.67
CA GLU A 47 4.05 -0.55 -7.10
C GLU A 47 2.62 -0.91 -7.55
N LEU A 48 1.93 -1.77 -6.79
CA LEU A 48 0.55 -2.14 -7.08
C LEU A 48 -0.37 -0.91 -7.07
N TYR A 49 -0.25 -0.05 -6.07
CA TYR A 49 -1.04 1.18 -5.99
C TYR A 49 -0.77 2.10 -7.20
N ARG A 50 0.49 2.33 -7.56
CA ARG A 50 0.86 3.15 -8.72
C ARG A 50 0.36 2.55 -10.03
N SER A 51 0.45 1.24 -10.18
CA SER A 51 -0.06 0.50 -11.35
C SER A 51 -1.59 0.62 -11.47
N CYS A 52 -2.32 0.46 -10.36
CA CYS A 52 -3.75 0.70 -10.32
C CYS A 52 -4.10 2.16 -10.64
N LEU A 53 -3.37 3.12 -10.07
CA LEU A 53 -3.59 4.55 -10.32
C LEU A 53 -3.37 4.91 -11.79
N ALA A 54 -2.30 4.40 -12.40
CA ALA A 54 -2.01 4.61 -13.82
C ALA A 54 -3.07 3.97 -14.74
N ARG A 55 -3.62 2.81 -14.35
CA ARG A 55 -4.63 2.09 -15.13
C ARG A 55 -6.04 2.69 -15.00
N PHE A 56 -6.44 3.06 -13.79
CA PHE A 56 -7.81 3.49 -13.48
C PHE A 56 -7.99 5.02 -13.49
N GLY A 57 -6.89 5.75 -13.37
CA GLY A 57 -6.85 7.21 -13.20
C GLY A 57 -7.04 7.64 -11.75
N ASP A 58 -6.67 8.88 -11.46
CA ASP A 58 -7.01 9.56 -10.21
C ASP A 58 -8.44 10.10 -10.30
N ASP A 59 -9.28 9.78 -9.34
CA ASP A 59 -10.62 10.36 -9.20
C ASP A 59 -10.62 11.72 -8.49
N GLY A 60 -9.45 12.25 -8.12
CA GLY A 60 -9.30 13.62 -7.65
C GLY A 60 -10.05 13.89 -6.35
N GLU A 61 -10.34 12.85 -5.56
CA GLU A 61 -10.81 13.05 -4.19
C GLU A 61 -9.64 13.57 -3.36
N ASP A 62 -9.66 14.90 -3.17
CA ASP A 62 -8.83 15.66 -2.25
C ASP A 62 -8.56 14.90 -0.95
N LEU A 63 -7.29 14.94 -0.54
CA LEU A 63 -6.79 14.58 0.79
C LEU A 63 -7.49 15.37 1.90
#